data_AF-A0AAE4AM25-F1
#
_entry.id   AF-A0AAE4AM25-F1
#
_cell.length_a   1.000
_cell.length_b   1.000
_cell.length_c   1.000
_cell.angle_alpha   90.00
_cell.angle_beta   90.00
_cell.angle_gamma   90.00
#
_symmetry.space_group_name_H-M   'P 1'
#
loop_
_entity.id
_entity.type
_entity.pdbx_description
1 polymer ?
#
loop_
_entity_poly.entity_id
_entity_poly.type
_entity_poly.pdbx_seq_one_letter_code
_entity_poly.pdbx_strand_id
1 'polypeptide(L)'
;MERKEQSNSRDRRHGNKRIRGGGLTAAMVLLLLAVLPAGAAFAGEWKQESQRNWYFEEGGVRLQDALSPEGYYLDDQGIWTDEVSILGARLEGKNYFLEAERADHFELFLDKLNSASDELRRIRDRRELAVYEDAVVVSTRKKDRRREVLMLMKNPDISGYTLVLKTHLSRDPVRRIGEVNQMPGTSEYDYQIMRLLLHVISRAGEKVTNAVYSSWEGNNSYGLKPGKWVRIGDAEILYQAENGAGKYLIREAR
;
A
#
# COMPACT_ATOMS: atom_id res chain seq x y z
N MET A 1 32.80 -76.98 64.37
CA MET A 1 32.37 -76.23 65.56
C MET A 1 32.16 -74.80 65.08
N GLU A 2 30.89 -74.41 64.89
CA GLU A 2 30.16 -73.49 65.79
C GLU A 2 30.77 -72.07 65.77
N ARG A 3 30.04 -70.95 65.70
CA ARG A 3 28.62 -70.58 65.65
C ARG A 3 28.63 -69.03 65.48
N LYS A 4 27.54 -68.48 64.91
CA LYS A 4 26.82 -67.22 65.24
C LYS A 4 27.62 -65.92 65.45
N GLU A 5 27.22 -64.76 64.94
CA GLU A 5 26.17 -63.86 65.44
C GLU A 5 26.09 -62.66 64.46
N GLN A 6 24.97 -62.40 63.77
CA GLN A 6 23.93 -61.43 64.14
C GLN A 6 24.34 -60.13 64.88
N SER A 7 24.01 -59.01 64.21
CA SER A 7 23.46 -57.75 64.74
C SER A 7 24.38 -56.70 65.38
N ASN A 8 24.58 -55.57 64.68
CA ASN A 8 24.30 -54.21 65.14
C ASN A 8 24.66 -53.24 64.00
N SER A 9 23.76 -52.42 63.44
CA SER A 9 23.00 -51.28 63.97
C SER A 9 23.53 -49.96 63.39
N ARG A 10 22.58 -49.20 62.84
CA ARG A 10 22.50 -47.73 62.82
C ARG A 10 23.61 -46.91 62.12
N ASP A 11 23.15 -46.36 61.00
CA ASP A 11 22.87 -44.92 60.85
C ASP A 11 23.95 -44.03 60.23
N ARG A 12 23.46 -43.15 59.32
CA ARG A 12 24.04 -41.87 58.88
C ARG A 12 25.31 -41.86 58.02
N ARG A 13 25.15 -41.53 56.72
CA ARG A 13 25.26 -40.15 56.19
C ARG A 13 25.35 -40.11 54.66
N HIS A 14 24.71 -39.09 54.10
CA HIS A 14 24.89 -38.56 52.75
C HIS A 14 26.35 -38.39 52.34
N GLY A 15 26.65 -38.61 51.05
CA GLY A 15 27.90 -38.17 50.46
C GLY A 15 28.13 -38.59 49.01
N ASN A 16 27.75 -37.71 48.08
CA ASN A 16 28.37 -37.44 46.78
C ASN A 16 28.41 -38.48 45.63
N LYS A 17 27.63 -38.14 44.60
CA LYS A 17 27.98 -38.00 43.17
C LYS A 17 29.22 -38.74 42.66
N ARG A 18 28.99 -39.60 41.65
CA ARG A 18 29.77 -39.62 40.40
C ARG A 18 28.88 -40.07 39.23
N ILE A 19 28.89 -39.26 38.17
CA ILE A 19 28.23 -39.50 36.88
C ILE A 19 29.24 -40.17 35.94
N ARG A 20 28.71 -41.06 35.07
CA ARG A 20 29.18 -41.55 33.75
C ARG A 20 29.19 -43.08 33.76
N GLY A 21 28.58 -43.80 32.83
CA GLY A 21 27.89 -43.46 31.59
C GLY A 21 27.58 -44.77 30.85
N GLY A 22 26.85 -44.67 29.75
CA GLY A 22 26.72 -45.77 28.78
C GLY A 22 25.40 -46.52 28.88
N GLY A 23 24.54 -46.31 27.89
CA GLY A 23 23.29 -47.03 27.74
C GLY A 23 22.38 -46.33 26.74
N LEU A 24 22.74 -46.39 25.46
CA LEU A 24 21.88 -46.05 24.34
C LEU A 24 20.54 -46.80 24.48
N THR A 25 19.42 -46.09 24.46
CA THR A 25 18.12 -46.69 24.18
C THR A 25 17.32 -45.83 23.21
N ALA A 26 17.11 -46.43 22.04
CA ALA A 26 15.88 -46.42 21.25
C ALA A 26 15.07 -45.12 21.23
N ALA A 27 15.33 -44.33 20.20
CA ALA A 27 14.36 -43.62 19.35
C ALA A 27 14.98 -42.31 18.88
N MET A 28 16.00 -42.43 18.03
CA MET A 28 16.37 -41.35 17.13
C MET A 28 15.28 -41.27 16.04
N VAL A 29 14.07 -40.88 16.45
CA VAL A 29 13.14 -40.21 15.55
C VAL A 29 13.81 -38.86 15.32
N LEU A 30 14.61 -38.78 14.26
CA LEU A 30 14.93 -37.51 13.65
C LEU A 30 13.58 -36.90 13.27
N LEU A 31 13.00 -36.13 14.20
CA LEU A 31 12.02 -35.13 13.86
C LEU A 31 12.82 -34.11 13.03
N LEU A 32 12.92 -34.37 11.72
CA LEU A 32 13.09 -33.33 10.74
C LEU A 32 11.85 -32.44 10.93
N LEU A 33 11.93 -31.52 11.89
CA LEU A 33 11.20 -30.28 11.83
C LEU A 33 11.74 -29.60 10.58
N ALA A 34 11.19 -29.98 9.42
CA ALA A 34 11.09 -29.07 8.32
C ALA A 34 10.44 -27.83 8.94
N VAL A 35 11.23 -26.77 9.11
CA VAL A 35 10.69 -25.45 9.34
C VAL A 35 10.00 -25.12 8.04
N LEU A 36 8.78 -25.63 7.88
CA LEU A 36 7.90 -25.20 6.82
C LEU A 36 7.80 -23.68 6.98
N PRO A 37 7.95 -22.90 5.91
CA PRO A 37 7.69 -21.47 6.01
C PRO A 37 6.31 -21.31 6.64
N ALA A 38 6.12 -20.32 7.52
CA ALA A 38 4.82 -20.09 8.16
C ALA A 38 3.67 -19.95 7.14
N GLY A 39 4.01 -19.62 5.88
CA GLY A 39 3.09 -19.57 4.73
C GLY A 39 2.75 -20.92 4.09
N ALA A 40 3.43 -22.03 4.39
CA ALA A 40 3.13 -23.35 3.83
C ALA A 40 1.71 -23.83 4.19
N ALA A 41 1.18 -23.38 5.34
CA ALA A 41 -0.20 -23.62 5.74
C ALA A 41 -1.24 -22.90 4.86
N PHE A 42 -0.79 -21.93 4.05
CA PHE A 42 -1.63 -21.11 3.18
C PHE A 42 -1.26 -21.31 1.70
N ALA A 43 -0.58 -22.40 1.34
CA ALA A 43 -0.14 -22.65 -0.03
C ALA A 43 -1.32 -22.60 -1.03
N GLY A 44 -1.28 -21.64 -1.95
CA GLY A 44 -2.34 -21.39 -2.93
C GLY A 44 -3.57 -20.66 -2.37
N GLU A 45 -3.51 -20.16 -1.14
CA GLU A 45 -4.65 -19.60 -0.41
C GLU A 45 -4.43 -18.17 0.08
N TRP A 46 -5.55 -17.52 0.39
CA TRP A 46 -5.58 -16.22 1.05
C TRP A 46 -5.47 -16.36 2.56
N LYS A 47 -4.61 -15.55 3.15
CA LYS A 47 -4.60 -15.28 4.58
C LYS A 47 -5.23 -13.92 4.84
N GLN A 48 -6.30 -13.89 5.62
CA GLN A 48 -7.02 -12.66 5.97
C GLN A 48 -6.75 -12.28 7.43
N GLU A 49 -6.32 -11.04 7.67
CA GLU A 49 -6.27 -10.46 9.02
C GLU A 49 -6.81 -9.03 9.02
N SER A 50 -7.98 -8.83 9.62
CA SER A 50 -8.64 -7.53 9.80
C SER A 50 -8.95 -6.80 8.48
N GLN A 51 -8.04 -5.97 7.98
CA GLN A 51 -8.16 -5.18 6.74
C GLN A 51 -6.98 -5.43 5.79
N ARG A 52 -6.20 -6.48 6.07
CA ARG A 52 -5.01 -6.84 5.31
C ARG A 52 -5.13 -8.29 4.91
N ASN A 53 -4.95 -8.51 3.62
CA ASN A 53 -5.03 -9.81 2.99
C ASN A 53 -3.69 -10.10 2.33
N TRP A 54 -3.20 -11.32 2.47
CA TRP A 54 -2.00 -11.79 1.80
C TRP A 54 -2.34 -13.03 1.00
N TYR A 55 -1.77 -13.17 -0.18
CA TYR A 55 -1.85 -14.40 -0.98
C TYR A 55 -0.52 -15.14 -0.89
N PHE A 56 -0.58 -16.47 -0.75
CA PHE A 56 0.59 -17.32 -0.76
C PHE A 56 0.54 -18.25 -1.96
N GLU A 57 1.63 -18.32 -2.72
CA GLU A 57 1.78 -19.25 -3.84
C GLU A 57 1.81 -20.70 -3.33
N GLU A 58 1.71 -21.68 -4.23
CA GLU A 58 1.70 -23.11 -3.89
C GLU A 58 2.92 -23.56 -3.05
N GLY A 59 4.04 -22.84 -3.13
CA GLY A 59 5.23 -23.08 -2.29
C GLY A 59 5.14 -22.51 -0.86
N GLY A 60 4.03 -21.89 -0.48
CA GLY A 60 3.90 -21.16 0.78
C GLY A 60 4.71 -19.86 0.83
N VAL A 61 5.11 -19.34 -0.34
CA VAL A 61 5.80 -18.06 -0.50
C VAL A 61 4.77 -16.97 -0.66
N ARG A 62 4.90 -15.89 0.10
CA ARG A 62 3.98 -14.75 0.03
C ARG A 62 4.18 -13.99 -1.27
N LEU A 63 3.10 -13.81 -2.01
CA LEU A 63 3.09 -13.01 -3.23
C LEU A 63 3.24 -11.52 -2.88
N GLN A 64 4.10 -10.81 -3.62
CA GLN A 64 4.39 -9.39 -3.41
C GLN A 64 4.56 -8.68 -4.75
N ASP A 65 4.12 -7.43 -4.83
CA ASP A 65 4.17 -6.59 -6.01
C ASP A 65 3.65 -7.29 -7.29
N ALA A 66 2.55 -8.04 -7.14
CA ALA A 66 2.03 -8.91 -8.18
C ALA A 66 0.51 -9.10 -8.05
N LEU A 67 -0.08 -9.68 -9.09
CA LEU A 67 -1.50 -10.01 -9.10
C LEU A 67 -1.72 -11.42 -8.51
N SER A 68 -2.70 -11.54 -7.63
CA SER A 68 -3.26 -12.84 -7.27
C SER A 68 -3.83 -13.54 -8.51
N PRO A 69 -4.05 -14.87 -8.47
CA PRO A 69 -4.68 -15.59 -9.59
C PRO A 69 -6.05 -15.01 -10.01
N GLU A 70 -6.79 -14.43 -9.06
CA GLU A 70 -8.09 -13.79 -9.28
C GLU A 70 -7.97 -12.32 -9.77
N GLY A 71 -6.75 -11.77 -9.85
CA GLY A 71 -6.47 -10.47 -10.43
C GLY A 71 -6.41 -9.30 -9.45
N TYR A 72 -6.36 -9.56 -8.14
CA TYR A 72 -6.15 -8.53 -7.11
C TYR A 72 -4.67 -8.18 -6.99
N TYR A 73 -4.34 -6.89 -6.94
CA TYR A 73 -2.97 -6.45 -6.79
C TYR A 73 -2.55 -6.44 -5.31
N LEU A 74 -1.47 -7.16 -5.00
CA LEU A 74 -0.79 -7.11 -3.72
C LEU A 74 0.38 -6.15 -3.81
N ASP A 75 0.48 -5.22 -2.86
CA ASP A 75 1.51 -4.19 -2.84
C ASP A 75 2.93 -4.75 -2.63
N ASP A 76 3.94 -3.88 -2.53
CA ASP A 76 5.33 -4.29 -2.32
C ASP A 76 5.59 -4.99 -0.98
N GLN A 77 4.66 -4.88 -0.02
CA GLN A 77 4.66 -5.65 1.22
C GLN A 77 3.86 -6.96 1.10
N GLY A 78 3.20 -7.19 -0.03
CA GLY A 78 2.30 -8.31 -0.29
C GLY A 78 0.92 -8.14 0.31
N ILE A 79 0.54 -6.91 0.66
CA ILE A 79 -0.76 -6.61 1.27
C ILE A 79 -1.73 -6.23 0.16
N TRP A 80 -2.88 -6.90 0.16
CA TRP A 80 -4.09 -6.42 -0.48
C TRP A 80 -5.06 -5.90 0.59
N THR A 81 -5.81 -4.86 0.25
CA THR A 81 -6.77 -4.21 1.14
C THR A 81 -8.13 -4.13 0.45
N ASP A 82 -9.16 -4.62 1.13
CA ASP A 82 -10.54 -4.65 0.63
C ASP A 82 -11.16 -3.24 0.51
N GLU A 83 -10.76 -2.33 1.40
CA GLU A 83 -11.23 -0.95 1.43
C GLU A 83 -10.11 0.00 1.86
N VAL A 84 -9.90 1.09 1.12
CA VAL A 84 -9.08 2.21 1.59
C VAL A 84 -9.94 3.44 1.85
N SER A 85 -9.70 4.13 2.96
CA SER A 85 -10.31 5.42 3.25
C SER A 85 -9.35 6.56 2.93
N ILE A 86 -9.79 7.48 2.07
CA ILE A 86 -9.00 8.64 1.64
C ILE A 86 -9.89 9.88 1.72
N LEU A 87 -9.53 10.82 2.61
CA LEU A 87 -10.32 12.03 2.88
C LEU A 87 -11.81 11.73 3.15
N GLY A 88 -12.09 10.70 3.95
CA GLY A 88 -13.46 10.29 4.26
C GLY A 88 -14.18 9.54 3.12
N ALA A 89 -13.63 9.50 1.90
CA ALA A 89 -14.12 8.64 0.83
C ALA A 89 -13.70 7.19 1.10
N ARG A 90 -14.65 6.27 1.03
CA ARG A 90 -14.38 4.82 1.06
C ARG A 90 -14.22 4.30 -0.36
N LEU A 91 -13.12 3.60 -0.61
CA LEU A 91 -12.78 3.04 -1.91
C LEU A 91 -12.63 1.54 -1.77
N GLU A 92 -13.56 0.80 -2.36
CA GLU A 92 -13.46 -0.65 -2.46
C GLU A 92 -12.28 -1.05 -3.37
N GLY A 93 -11.59 -2.12 -2.97
CA GLY A 93 -10.54 -2.75 -3.74
C GLY A 93 -11.05 -3.20 -5.11
N LYS A 94 -10.27 -2.90 -6.16
CA LYS A 94 -10.62 -3.23 -7.54
C LYS A 94 -9.72 -4.33 -8.07
N ASN A 95 -10.16 -4.99 -9.14
CA ASN A 95 -9.38 -5.93 -9.94
C ASN A 95 -9.34 -5.50 -11.42
N TYR A 96 -9.55 -4.22 -11.71
CA TYR A 96 -9.51 -3.65 -13.06
C TYR A 96 -8.94 -2.24 -13.06
N PHE A 97 -8.38 -1.82 -14.20
CA PHE A 97 -8.16 -0.42 -14.51
C PHE A 97 -9.47 0.15 -15.09
N LEU A 98 -9.98 1.25 -14.53
CA LEU A 98 -11.17 1.91 -15.04
C LEU A 98 -10.77 2.77 -16.24
N GLU A 99 -11.09 2.36 -17.45
CA GLU A 99 -10.83 3.16 -18.66
C GLU A 99 -11.71 4.41 -18.71
N ALA A 100 -11.24 5.44 -19.41
CA ALA A 100 -11.91 6.74 -19.47
C ALA A 100 -13.32 6.69 -20.09
N GLU A 101 -13.55 5.81 -21.07
CA GLU A 101 -14.88 5.61 -21.68
C GLU A 101 -15.87 4.98 -20.69
N ARG A 102 -15.40 4.02 -19.87
CA ARG A 102 -16.21 3.37 -18.82
C ARG A 102 -16.50 4.31 -17.65
N ALA A 103 -15.65 5.32 -17.46
CA ALA A 103 -15.82 6.35 -16.45
C ALA A 103 -16.71 7.51 -16.91
N ASP A 104 -17.60 7.30 -17.90
CA ASP A 104 -18.74 8.17 -18.28
C ASP A 104 -18.98 9.35 -17.34
N HIS A 105 -18.91 10.62 -17.76
CA HIS A 105 -19.11 11.84 -16.95
C HIS A 105 -18.52 11.90 -15.51
N PHE A 106 -17.60 11.01 -15.12
CA PHE A 106 -17.11 10.80 -13.75
C PHE A 106 -18.20 10.49 -12.70
N GLU A 107 -19.36 9.95 -13.11
CA GLU A 107 -20.46 9.60 -12.18
C GLU A 107 -20.00 8.66 -11.05
N LEU A 108 -19.13 7.70 -11.37
CA LEU A 108 -18.53 6.76 -10.42
C LEU A 108 -17.64 7.41 -9.35
N PHE A 109 -17.25 8.67 -9.56
CA PHE A 109 -16.37 9.44 -8.70
C PHE A 109 -17.16 10.38 -7.77
N LEU A 110 -18.41 10.73 -8.12
CA LEU A 110 -19.13 11.84 -7.48
C LEU A 110 -19.30 11.63 -5.98
N ASP A 111 -19.75 10.46 -5.53
CA ASP A 111 -19.91 10.14 -4.11
C ASP A 111 -18.57 10.17 -3.35
N LYS A 112 -17.47 9.71 -3.98
CA LYS A 112 -16.12 9.73 -3.40
C LYS A 112 -15.62 11.18 -3.29
N LEU A 113 -15.79 11.97 -4.33
CA LEU A 113 -15.33 13.37 -4.37
C LEU A 113 -16.20 14.28 -3.49
N ASN A 114 -17.48 14.00 -3.34
CA ASN A 114 -18.36 14.67 -2.38
C ASN A 114 -17.91 14.38 -0.95
N SER A 115 -17.62 13.11 -0.63
CA SER A 115 -17.08 12.72 0.68
C SER A 115 -15.77 13.46 0.99
N ALA A 116 -14.86 13.51 0.02
CA ALA A 116 -13.61 14.27 0.13
C ALA A 116 -13.84 15.77 0.32
N SER A 117 -14.79 16.35 -0.43
CA SER A 117 -15.16 17.76 -0.32
C SER A 117 -15.72 18.10 1.06
N ASP A 118 -16.56 17.23 1.63
CA ASP A 118 -17.14 17.42 2.94
C ASP A 118 -16.09 17.30 4.06
N GLU A 119 -15.15 16.37 3.94
CA GLU A 119 -14.02 16.27 4.86
C GLU A 119 -13.14 17.53 4.82
N LEU A 120 -12.82 18.04 3.62
CA LEU A 120 -12.06 19.28 3.44
C LEU A 120 -12.80 20.48 4.05
N ARG A 121 -14.12 20.59 3.85
CA ARG A 121 -14.96 21.63 4.48
C ARG A 121 -14.96 21.52 6.01
N ARG A 122 -15.07 20.31 6.55
CA ARG A 122 -15.06 20.04 7.99
C ARG A 122 -13.80 20.57 8.67
N ILE A 123 -12.65 20.43 8.02
CA ILE A 123 -11.36 20.93 8.51
C ILE A 123 -11.07 22.39 8.10
N ARG A 124 -12.03 23.06 7.43
CA ARG A 124 -11.93 24.43 6.92
C ARG A 124 -10.83 24.63 5.88
N ASP A 125 -10.49 23.59 5.11
CA ASP A 125 -9.68 23.74 3.91
C ASP A 125 -10.49 24.43 2.81
N ARG A 126 -9.82 25.07 1.87
CA ARG A 126 -10.44 25.93 0.83
C ARG A 126 -10.30 25.37 -0.57
N ARG A 127 -9.99 24.08 -0.69
CA ARG A 127 -9.99 23.39 -1.98
C ARG A 127 -11.40 23.21 -2.49
N GLU A 128 -11.52 23.44 -3.78
CA GLU A 128 -12.74 23.23 -4.55
C GLU A 128 -12.47 22.07 -5.51
N LEU A 129 -13.23 20.99 -5.37
CA LEU A 129 -13.24 19.86 -6.30
C LEU A 129 -14.43 20.09 -7.23
N ALA A 130 -14.15 20.30 -8.51
CA ALA A 130 -15.15 20.47 -9.56
C ALA A 130 -15.10 19.26 -10.49
N VAL A 131 -16.27 18.68 -10.76
CA VAL A 131 -16.43 17.56 -11.68
C VAL A 131 -17.13 18.07 -12.94
N TYR A 132 -16.50 17.83 -14.07
CA TYR A 132 -16.98 18.12 -15.41
C TYR A 132 -17.14 16.80 -16.17
N GLU A 133 -17.71 16.85 -17.37
CA GLU A 133 -17.93 15.69 -18.25
C GLU A 133 -16.66 14.87 -18.52
N ASP A 134 -15.55 15.57 -18.74
CA ASP A 134 -14.27 15.01 -19.15
C ASP A 134 -13.12 15.33 -18.19
N ALA A 135 -13.37 16.02 -17.06
CA ALA A 135 -12.33 16.34 -16.11
C ALA A 135 -12.81 16.45 -14.65
N VAL A 136 -11.93 16.05 -13.73
CA VAL A 136 -11.99 16.46 -12.33
C VAL A 136 -10.91 17.51 -12.10
N VAL A 137 -11.30 18.70 -11.64
CA VAL A 137 -10.42 19.84 -11.43
C VAL A 137 -10.37 20.21 -9.96
N VAL A 138 -9.17 20.31 -9.41
CA VAL A 138 -8.93 20.80 -8.05
C VAL A 138 -8.39 22.22 -8.11
N SER A 139 -9.04 23.12 -7.40
CA SER A 139 -8.65 24.53 -7.31
C SER A 139 -8.43 24.96 -5.87
N THR A 140 -7.56 25.95 -5.69
CA THR A 140 -7.39 26.66 -4.41
C THR A 140 -7.84 28.11 -4.56
N ARG A 141 -8.42 28.68 -3.49
CA ARG A 141 -8.86 30.09 -3.45
C ARG A 141 -7.98 30.90 -2.50
N LYS A 142 -7.21 31.86 -3.01
CA LYS A 142 -6.39 32.78 -2.21
C LYS A 142 -6.80 34.24 -2.43
N LYS A 143 -7.33 34.86 -1.36
CA LYS A 143 -7.81 36.25 -1.25
C LYS A 143 -8.93 36.66 -2.20
N ASP A 144 -8.97 36.14 -3.43
CA ASP A 144 -10.10 36.09 -4.39
C ASP A 144 -9.70 35.46 -5.74
N ARG A 145 -8.43 35.06 -5.91
CA ARG A 145 -7.96 34.34 -7.09
C ARG A 145 -8.15 32.84 -6.88
N ARG A 146 -8.90 32.22 -7.81
CA ARG A 146 -8.97 30.78 -7.99
C ARG A 146 -7.77 30.33 -8.83
N ARG A 147 -7.04 29.31 -8.37
CA ARG A 147 -5.93 28.70 -9.10
C ARG A 147 -6.14 27.20 -9.16
N GLU A 148 -6.11 26.64 -10.37
CA GLU A 148 -6.08 25.20 -10.57
C GLU A 148 -4.72 24.63 -10.17
N VAL A 149 -4.74 23.56 -9.39
CA VAL A 149 -3.54 22.95 -8.79
C VAL A 149 -3.36 21.50 -9.20
N LEU A 150 -4.46 20.79 -9.47
CA LEU A 150 -4.48 19.41 -9.92
C LEU A 150 -5.65 19.20 -10.87
N MET A 151 -5.47 18.37 -11.90
CA MET A 151 -6.54 18.00 -12.82
C MET A 151 -6.37 16.56 -13.28
N LEU A 152 -7.44 15.76 -13.27
CA LEU A 152 -7.50 14.46 -13.95
C LEU A 152 -8.50 14.59 -15.10
N MET A 153 -8.02 14.52 -16.34
CA MET A 153 -8.83 14.62 -17.54
C MET A 153 -8.91 13.27 -18.24
N LYS A 154 -10.03 12.96 -18.87
CA LYS A 154 -10.11 11.87 -19.85
C LYS A 154 -9.22 12.22 -21.04
N ASN A 155 -8.58 11.21 -21.61
CA ASN A 155 -7.75 11.33 -22.79
C ASN A 155 -8.10 10.19 -23.76
N PRO A 156 -8.97 10.45 -24.75
CA PRO A 156 -9.44 9.43 -25.67
C PRO A 156 -8.33 8.90 -26.59
N ASP A 157 -7.29 9.69 -26.89
CA ASP A 157 -6.18 9.29 -27.77
C ASP A 157 -5.39 8.09 -27.22
N ILE A 158 -5.42 7.89 -25.91
CA ILE A 158 -4.76 6.79 -25.21
C ILE A 158 -5.73 5.86 -24.48
N SER A 159 -7.04 6.04 -24.69
CA SER A 159 -8.11 5.35 -23.96
C SER A 159 -7.92 5.40 -22.44
N GLY A 160 -7.46 6.54 -21.92
CA GLY A 160 -6.98 6.68 -20.55
C GLY A 160 -7.14 8.10 -20.03
N TYR A 161 -6.24 8.53 -19.17
CA TYR A 161 -6.33 9.82 -18.49
C TYR A 161 -5.06 10.65 -18.64
N THR A 162 -5.22 11.96 -18.46
CA THR A 162 -4.12 12.89 -18.26
C THR A 162 -4.24 13.52 -16.89
N LEU A 163 -3.29 13.24 -16.01
CA LEU A 163 -3.12 13.92 -14.73
C LEU A 163 -2.18 15.11 -14.91
N VAL A 164 -2.59 16.28 -14.46
CA VAL A 164 -1.79 17.51 -14.46
C VAL A 164 -1.58 17.97 -13.02
N LEU A 165 -0.33 18.21 -12.64
CA LEU A 165 0.07 18.69 -11.33
C LEU A 165 0.75 20.07 -11.44
N LYS A 166 0.28 21.06 -10.67
CA LYS A 166 0.79 22.45 -10.67
C LYS A 166 1.15 22.95 -9.26
N THR A 167 1.28 22.03 -8.30
CA THR A 167 1.46 22.30 -6.86
C THR A 167 2.45 21.31 -6.24
N HIS A 168 3.06 21.68 -5.11
CA HIS A 168 3.90 20.75 -4.34
C HIS A 168 3.03 19.71 -3.64
N LEU A 169 3.54 18.50 -3.50
CA LEU A 169 2.87 17.42 -2.78
C LEU A 169 3.65 17.09 -1.49
N SER A 170 2.97 16.58 -0.48
CA SER A 170 3.58 16.10 0.76
C SER A 170 2.91 14.79 1.17
N ARG A 171 3.64 13.96 1.92
CA ARG A 171 3.10 12.80 2.66
C ARG A 171 3.12 13.02 4.18
N ASP A 172 3.75 14.10 4.61
CA ASP A 172 3.88 14.43 6.02
C ASP A 172 2.62 15.13 6.51
N PRO A 173 1.88 14.53 7.48
CA PRO A 173 0.78 15.21 8.11
C PRO A 173 1.33 16.43 8.86
N VAL A 174 0.87 17.63 8.49
CA VAL A 174 1.37 18.88 9.06
C VAL A 174 1.21 18.86 10.59
N ARG A 175 2.33 18.78 11.33
CA ARG A 175 2.38 19.22 12.73
C ARG A 175 2.24 20.74 12.72
N ARG A 176 1.13 21.27 13.23
CA ARG A 176 1.11 22.68 13.66
C ARG A 176 2.02 22.78 14.87
N ILE A 177 3.14 23.49 14.75
CA ILE A 177 3.69 24.41 15.75
C ILE A 177 4.84 25.16 15.05
N GLY A 178 4.88 26.48 15.27
CA GLY A 178 5.54 27.43 14.40
C GLY A 178 7.04 27.26 14.22
N GLU A 179 7.49 27.46 12.99
CA GLU A 179 8.77 28.07 12.66
C GLU A 179 8.64 28.78 11.31
N VAL A 180 9.45 29.83 11.19
CA VAL A 180 9.27 30.97 10.30
C VAL A 180 9.92 30.69 8.94
N ASN A 181 9.20 30.98 7.85
CA ASN A 181 9.65 31.09 6.44
C ASN A 181 9.59 29.87 5.49
N GLN A 182 8.72 28.88 5.71
CA GLN A 182 8.18 28.06 4.61
C GLN A 182 6.67 28.05 4.75
N MET A 183 5.91 28.45 3.71
CA MET A 183 4.45 28.55 3.79
C MET A 183 3.88 27.22 4.32
N PRO A 184 3.35 27.16 5.57
CA PRO A 184 2.73 25.94 6.04
C PRO A 184 1.31 25.93 5.51
N GLY A 185 0.93 24.84 4.85
CA GLY A 185 -0.46 24.50 4.64
C GLY A 185 -0.69 23.86 3.29
N THR A 186 -1.09 22.59 3.33
CA THR A 186 -2.01 21.95 2.39
C THR A 186 -1.51 21.04 1.24
N SER A 187 -0.21 20.89 1.01
CA SER A 187 0.34 19.95 0.00
C SER A 187 -0.01 18.48 0.27
N GLU A 188 -0.25 18.13 1.55
CA GLU A 188 -0.79 16.82 1.95
C GLU A 188 -2.19 16.58 1.39
N TYR A 189 -3.07 17.59 1.40
CA TYR A 189 -4.42 17.42 0.85
C TYR A 189 -4.39 17.29 -0.67
N ASP A 190 -3.49 18.01 -1.36
CA ASP A 190 -3.26 17.79 -2.79
C ASP A 190 -2.79 16.36 -3.06
N TYR A 191 -1.89 15.84 -2.23
CA TYR A 191 -1.43 14.44 -2.31
C TYR A 191 -2.58 13.46 -2.08
N GLN A 192 -3.38 13.65 -1.04
CA GLN A 192 -4.50 12.75 -0.75
C GLN A 192 -5.60 12.84 -1.81
N ILE A 193 -5.86 14.01 -2.41
CA ILE A 193 -6.81 14.13 -3.55
C ILE A 193 -6.23 13.44 -4.79
N MET A 194 -4.94 13.62 -5.09
CA MET A 194 -4.27 12.88 -6.18
C MET A 194 -4.39 11.37 -5.94
N ARG A 195 -4.08 10.92 -4.73
CA ARG A 195 -4.16 9.53 -4.30
C ARG A 195 -5.58 8.98 -4.47
N LEU A 196 -6.60 9.72 -4.03
CA LEU A 196 -8.00 9.39 -4.24
C LEU A 196 -8.32 9.17 -5.73
N LEU A 197 -7.97 10.14 -6.58
CA LEU A 197 -8.25 10.07 -8.01
C LEU A 197 -7.57 8.87 -8.68
N LEU A 198 -6.33 8.57 -8.31
CA LEU A 198 -5.57 7.45 -8.87
C LEU A 198 -6.08 6.09 -8.35
N HIS A 199 -6.58 6.01 -7.12
CA HIS A 199 -7.23 4.80 -6.59
C HIS A 199 -8.60 4.52 -7.23
N VAL A 200 -9.31 5.55 -7.67
CA VAL A 200 -10.58 5.33 -8.38
C VAL A 200 -10.33 4.68 -9.75
N ILE A 201 -9.21 5.00 -10.42
CA ILE A 201 -8.93 4.49 -11.77
C ILE A 201 -8.07 3.22 -11.84
N SER A 202 -7.25 2.92 -10.83
CA SER A 202 -6.27 1.84 -10.90
C SER A 202 -6.40 0.87 -9.74
N ARG A 203 -6.30 -0.43 -10.03
CA ARG A 203 -6.25 -1.49 -9.02
C ARG A 203 -4.95 -1.42 -8.20
N ALA A 204 -3.89 -0.87 -8.79
CA ALA A 204 -2.62 -0.57 -8.14
C ALA A 204 -2.53 0.91 -7.73
N GLY A 205 -3.66 1.51 -7.33
CA GLY A 205 -3.79 2.95 -7.06
C GLY A 205 -2.69 3.54 -6.17
N GLU A 206 -2.29 2.84 -5.10
CA GLU A 206 -1.21 3.28 -4.22
C GLU A 206 0.14 3.32 -4.95
N LYS A 207 0.47 2.27 -5.71
CA LYS A 207 1.71 2.20 -6.49
C LYS A 207 1.75 3.23 -7.61
N VAL A 208 0.63 3.45 -8.30
CA VAL A 208 0.48 4.52 -9.31
C VAL A 208 0.66 5.91 -8.67
N THR A 209 0.04 6.15 -7.52
CA THR A 209 0.23 7.38 -6.73
C THR A 209 1.69 7.58 -6.36
N ASN A 210 2.36 6.52 -5.89
CA ASN A 210 3.76 6.57 -5.49
C ASN A 210 4.69 6.88 -6.65
N ALA A 211 4.44 6.31 -7.83
CA ALA A 211 5.21 6.60 -9.04
C ALA A 211 5.10 8.06 -9.48
N VAL A 212 3.87 8.59 -9.54
CA VAL A 212 3.61 9.98 -9.89
C VAL A 212 4.24 10.93 -8.87
N TYR A 213 4.00 10.70 -7.58
CA TYR A 213 4.56 11.53 -6.50
C TYR A 213 6.10 11.55 -6.54
N SER A 214 6.72 10.37 -6.61
CA SER A 214 8.17 10.23 -6.62
C SER A 214 8.80 10.94 -7.82
N SER A 215 8.19 10.82 -9.00
CA SER A 215 8.61 11.54 -10.20
C SER A 215 8.46 13.06 -10.05
N TRP A 216 7.33 13.52 -9.51
CA TRP A 216 7.03 14.95 -9.38
C TRP A 216 7.97 15.66 -8.39
N GLU A 217 8.27 15.03 -7.25
CA GLU A 217 9.21 15.55 -6.26
C GLU A 217 10.69 15.33 -6.63
N GLY A 218 10.96 14.76 -7.81
CA GLY A 218 12.30 14.64 -8.38
C GLY A 218 13.10 13.39 -7.97
N ASN A 219 12.59 12.56 -7.06
CA ASN A 219 13.24 11.30 -6.66
C ASN A 219 13.20 10.24 -7.78
N ASN A 220 12.08 10.18 -8.49
CA ASN A 220 11.82 9.29 -9.62
C ASN A 220 12.21 7.81 -9.39
N SER A 221 11.91 7.28 -8.20
CA SER A 221 12.25 5.90 -7.79
C SER A 221 11.60 4.81 -8.65
N TYR A 222 10.58 5.15 -9.43
CA TYR A 222 9.88 4.25 -10.35
C TYR A 222 10.33 4.40 -11.80
N GLY A 223 11.31 5.28 -12.07
CA GLY A 223 11.94 5.40 -13.38
C GLY A 223 11.05 5.98 -14.48
N LEU A 224 10.07 6.81 -14.14
CA LEU A 224 9.27 7.56 -15.11
C LEU A 224 10.18 8.46 -15.93
N LYS A 225 10.20 8.29 -17.25
CA LYS A 225 11.09 9.02 -18.15
C LYS A 225 10.26 9.90 -19.09
N PRO A 226 10.70 11.14 -19.37
CA PRO A 226 10.05 11.98 -20.36
C PRO A 226 9.87 11.24 -21.70
N GLY A 227 8.63 11.21 -22.20
CA GLY A 227 8.31 10.63 -23.51
C GLY A 227 8.40 9.11 -23.61
N LYS A 228 8.53 8.38 -22.49
CA LYS A 228 8.52 6.90 -22.48
C LYS A 228 7.41 6.38 -21.57
N TRP A 229 6.69 5.37 -22.07
CA TRP A 229 5.75 4.60 -21.26
C TRP A 229 6.52 3.70 -20.30
N VAL A 230 6.10 3.70 -19.04
CA VAL A 230 6.66 2.87 -17.97
C VAL A 230 5.50 2.15 -17.29
N ARG A 231 5.60 0.83 -17.17
CA ARG A 231 4.59 0.01 -16.49
C ARG A 231 4.69 0.20 -14.97
N ILE A 232 3.57 0.53 -14.35
CA ILE A 232 3.39 0.74 -12.92
C ILE A 232 2.12 -0.02 -12.49
N GLY A 233 2.29 -1.24 -11.99
CA GLY A 233 1.16 -2.10 -11.63
C GLY A 233 0.31 -2.47 -12.86
N ASP A 234 -0.97 -2.11 -12.82
CA ASP A 234 -1.94 -2.28 -13.91
C ASP A 234 -2.01 -1.08 -14.87
N ALA A 235 -1.18 -0.05 -14.67
CA ALA A 235 -1.12 1.13 -15.52
C ALA A 235 0.20 1.23 -16.28
N GLU A 236 0.18 1.88 -17.44
CA GLU A 236 1.36 2.49 -18.06
C GLU A 236 1.30 4.00 -17.89
N ILE A 237 2.41 4.60 -17.49
CA ILE A 237 2.53 6.04 -17.27
C ILE A 237 3.59 6.62 -18.19
N LEU A 238 3.24 7.69 -18.90
CA LEU A 238 4.17 8.51 -19.68
C LEU A 238 4.21 9.91 -19.08
N TYR A 239 5.40 10.33 -18.66
CA TYR A 239 5.64 11.68 -18.14
C TYR A 239 5.97 12.66 -19.27
N GLN A 240 5.39 13.85 -19.20
CA GLN A 240 5.71 15.00 -20.04
C GLN A 240 5.95 16.21 -19.12
N ALA A 241 7.15 16.78 -19.21
CA ALA A 241 7.43 18.04 -18.54
C ALA A 241 6.72 19.17 -19.28
N GLU A 242 6.00 20.01 -18.54
CA GLU A 242 5.38 21.23 -19.05
C GLU A 242 5.83 22.41 -18.18
N ASN A 243 5.92 23.61 -18.74
CA ASN A 243 6.46 24.74 -17.98
C ASN A 243 5.57 25.05 -16.77
N GLY A 244 6.09 24.80 -15.55
CA GLY A 244 5.36 24.97 -14.31
C GLY A 244 4.29 23.89 -14.01
N ALA A 245 4.28 22.78 -14.75
CA ALA A 245 3.36 21.66 -14.53
C ALA A 245 3.98 20.29 -14.85
N GLY A 246 3.61 19.27 -14.09
CA GLY A 246 3.89 17.88 -14.42
C GLY A 246 2.67 17.26 -15.10
N LYS A 247 2.84 16.73 -16.32
CA LYS A 247 1.77 16.07 -17.06
C LYS A 247 2.05 14.57 -17.16
N TYR A 248 1.10 13.75 -16.75
CA TYR A 248 1.21 12.30 -16.71
C TYR A 248 0.06 11.70 -17.51
N LEU A 249 0.39 11.06 -18.63
CA LEU A 249 -0.55 10.26 -19.40
C LEU A 249 -0.59 8.87 -18.77
N ILE A 250 -1.79 8.38 -18.47
CA ILE A 250 -2.02 7.14 -17.72
C ILE A 250 -3.03 6.30 -18.49
N ARG A 251 -2.70 5.05 -18.79
CA ARG A 251 -3.60 4.10 -19.47
C ARG A 251 -3.47 2.72 -18.86
N GLU A 252 -4.38 1.82 -19.18
CA GLU A 252 -4.24 0.41 -18.79
C GLU A 252 -2.96 -0.19 -19.41
N ALA A 253 -2.23 -0.96 -18.62
CA ALA A 253 -1.04 -1.64 -19.08
C ALA A 253 -1.39 -2.85 -19.95
N ARG A 254 -0.86 -2.86 -21.18
CA ARG A 254 -1.02 -3.95 -22.14
C ARG A 254 -0.09 -5.13 -21.84
#